data_AF-A0A517RIE6-F1
#
_entry.id   AF-A0A517RIE6-F1
#
_cell.length_a   1.000
_cell.length_b   1.000
_cell.length_c   1.000
_cell.angle_alpha   90.00
_cell.angle_beta   90.00
_cell.angle_gamma   90.00
#
_symmetry.space_group_name_H-M   'P 1'
#
loop_
_entity.id
_entity.type
_entity.pdbx_description
1 polymer ?
#
loop_
_entity_poly.entity_id
_entity_poly.type
_entity_poly.pdbx_seq_one_letter_code
_entity_poly.pdbx_strand_id
1 'polypeptide(L)'
;MTGLFLLAGCQPDEPTSHTARVPQPSPVADNYIVLTVPPEPLLDKMAQLYSPDDAEWSMLVNEFVENGHPILPYVIRQLQEDNKLSPDLGKQITERIAQSPAVTVDAQRIISLMEIACYADIMCHRIEYPLRVATLDYVKSNIDSQGTKDALHWIRDSYRSGLPLDSPGDETGDFRGLLVKSMQGRLNAYANQLLGSIDSQSGSN
;
A
#
# COMPACT_ATOMS: atom_id res chain seq x y z
N MET A 1 54.84 42.20 -39.84
CA MET A 1 53.53 42.57 -40.39
C MET A 1 52.67 41.31 -40.40
N THR A 2 51.48 41.37 -39.78
CA THR A 2 50.20 40.72 -40.15
C THR A 2 50.24 39.25 -40.61
N GLY A 3 49.50 38.28 -40.07
CA GLY A 3 48.31 38.27 -39.24
C GLY A 3 47.76 36.83 -39.23
N LEU A 4 46.85 36.53 -38.29
CA LEU A 4 46.17 35.25 -38.07
C LEU A 4 45.65 34.57 -39.35
N PHE A 5 45.63 33.23 -39.36
CA PHE A 5 44.37 32.46 -39.51
C PHE A 5 44.51 31.07 -38.88
N LEU A 6 43.56 30.77 -37.98
CA LEU A 6 43.26 29.46 -37.38
C LEU A 6 42.79 28.48 -38.46
N LEU A 7 43.02 27.17 -38.26
CA LEU A 7 42.04 26.10 -38.52
C LEU A 7 42.47 24.77 -37.87
N ALA A 8 41.68 24.36 -36.87
CA ALA A 8 41.30 23.03 -36.39
C ALA A 8 42.22 21.79 -36.54
N GLY A 9 42.42 21.11 -35.40
CA GLY A 9 42.05 19.68 -35.30
C GLY A 9 43.12 18.71 -34.80
N CYS A 10 42.85 18.12 -33.63
CA CYS A 10 43.31 16.83 -33.10
C CYS A 10 44.67 16.76 -32.38
N GLN A 11 44.62 16.83 -31.04
CA GLN A 11 45.49 16.04 -30.16
C GLN A 11 44.67 15.43 -29.00
N PRO A 12 45.11 14.30 -28.43
CA PRO A 12 44.28 13.34 -27.71
C PRO A 12 44.25 13.61 -26.20
N ASP A 13 43.13 13.32 -25.55
CA ASP A 13 43.06 13.26 -24.08
C ASP A 13 43.52 11.89 -23.57
N GLU A 14 44.36 11.94 -22.53
CA GLU A 14 44.91 10.82 -21.75
C GLU A 14 43.83 10.01 -21.01
N PRO A 15 44.12 8.75 -20.60
CA PRO A 15 43.16 7.90 -19.93
C PRO A 15 43.13 8.17 -18.42
N THR A 16 42.07 8.80 -17.92
CA THR A 16 41.74 8.70 -16.48
C THR A 16 40.91 7.46 -16.20
N SER A 17 41.51 6.52 -15.46
CA SER A 17 40.86 5.39 -14.82
C SER A 17 39.63 5.84 -14.02
N HIS A 18 38.45 5.70 -14.63
CA HIS A 18 37.24 5.46 -13.88
C HIS A 18 37.03 3.95 -13.84
N THR A 19 37.31 3.35 -12.70
CA THR A 19 36.78 2.05 -12.33
C THR A 19 35.27 2.12 -12.55
N ALA A 20 34.81 1.55 -13.66
CA ALA A 20 33.39 1.40 -13.93
C ALA A 20 32.81 0.67 -12.71
N ARG A 21 31.92 1.35 -11.98
CA ARG A 21 31.06 0.65 -11.04
C ARG A 21 30.44 -0.48 -11.84
N VAL A 22 30.75 -1.70 -11.45
CA VAL A 22 29.97 -2.88 -11.86
C VAL A 22 28.51 -2.46 -11.66
N PRO A 23 27.67 -2.48 -12.70
CA PRO A 23 26.25 -2.29 -12.51
C PRO A 23 25.85 -3.37 -11.52
N GLN A 24 25.55 -2.99 -10.27
CA GLN A 24 24.71 -3.85 -9.45
C GLN A 24 23.51 -4.15 -10.32
N PRO A 25 23.08 -5.42 -10.44
CA PRO A 25 21.83 -5.70 -11.11
C PRO A 25 20.80 -4.84 -10.40
N SER A 26 20.22 -3.87 -11.12
CA SER A 26 19.01 -3.22 -10.66
C SER A 26 18.08 -4.36 -10.28
N PRO A 27 17.57 -4.42 -9.04
CA PRO A 27 16.54 -5.40 -8.74
C PRO A 27 15.48 -5.20 -9.81
N VAL A 28 15.09 -6.28 -10.47
CA VAL A 28 13.93 -6.31 -11.36
C VAL A 28 12.87 -5.50 -10.64
N ALA A 29 12.49 -4.35 -11.19
CA ALA A 29 11.48 -3.53 -10.56
C ALA A 29 10.23 -4.41 -10.52
N ASP A 30 9.92 -4.95 -9.35
CA ASP A 30 8.69 -5.70 -9.15
C ASP A 30 7.57 -4.71 -9.44
N ASN A 31 7.01 -4.84 -10.64
CA ASN A 31 5.93 -3.98 -11.12
C ASN A 31 4.66 -4.43 -10.42
N TYR A 32 4.52 -4.06 -9.15
CA TYR A 32 3.26 -4.23 -8.44
C TYR A 32 2.19 -3.39 -9.12
N ILE A 33 0.98 -3.94 -9.16
CA ILE A 33 -0.18 -3.26 -9.70
C ILE A 33 -0.63 -2.26 -8.64
N VAL A 34 -0.50 -0.98 -8.98
CA VAL A 34 -0.98 0.14 -8.17
C VAL A 34 -2.43 0.46 -8.49
N LEU A 35 -3.12 1.05 -7.52
CA LEU A 35 -4.48 1.52 -7.67
C LEU A 35 -4.57 2.57 -8.78
N THR A 36 -5.26 2.25 -9.88
CA THR A 36 -5.43 3.13 -11.05
C THR A 36 -6.81 3.79 -11.13
N VAL A 37 -7.74 3.37 -10.29
CA VAL A 37 -9.09 3.93 -10.21
C VAL A 37 -9.48 4.14 -8.74
N PRO A 38 -10.24 5.20 -8.41
CA PRO A 38 -10.83 5.36 -7.09
C PRO A 38 -11.60 4.10 -6.63
N PRO A 39 -11.32 3.56 -5.43
CA PRO A 39 -11.93 2.34 -4.93
C PRO A 39 -13.25 2.61 -4.19
N GLU A 40 -13.98 3.69 -4.51
CA GLU A 40 -15.19 4.09 -3.77
C GLU A 40 -16.24 2.98 -3.66
N PRO A 41 -16.58 2.22 -4.73
CA PRO A 41 -17.55 1.13 -4.60
C PRO A 41 -17.10 0.05 -3.60
N LEU A 42 -15.80 -0.21 -3.53
CA LEU A 42 -15.24 -1.15 -2.56
C LEU A 42 -15.29 -0.56 -1.14
N LEU A 43 -14.96 0.72 -0.97
CA LEU A 43 -15.02 1.38 0.33
C LEU A 43 -16.45 1.45 0.88
N ASP A 44 -17.43 1.70 0.04
CA ASP A 44 -18.85 1.66 0.42
C ASP A 44 -19.29 0.26 0.82
N LYS A 45 -18.85 -0.76 0.09
CA LYS A 45 -19.08 -2.15 0.45
C LYS A 45 -18.42 -2.51 1.78
N MET A 46 -17.16 -2.13 1.98
CA MET A 46 -16.45 -2.35 3.24
C MET A 46 -17.10 -1.58 4.40
N ALA A 47 -17.73 -0.44 4.14
CA ALA A 47 -18.43 0.32 5.16
C ALA A 47 -19.63 -0.43 5.74
N GLN A 48 -20.32 -1.22 4.91
CA GLN A 48 -21.42 -2.05 5.36
C GLN A 48 -20.98 -3.12 6.37
N LEU A 49 -19.71 -3.58 6.33
CA LEU A 49 -19.19 -4.51 7.33
C LEU A 49 -19.23 -3.94 8.76
N TYR A 50 -19.23 -2.62 8.92
CA TYR A 50 -19.26 -1.96 10.22
C TYR A 50 -20.69 -1.70 10.75
N SER A 51 -21.70 -2.22 10.05
CA SER A 51 -23.13 -2.06 10.36
C SER A 51 -23.80 -3.43 10.60
N PRO A 52 -23.54 -4.10 11.74
CA PRO A 52 -24.07 -5.45 12.01
C PRO A 52 -25.60 -5.50 12.12
N ASP A 53 -26.27 -4.37 12.33
CA ASP A 53 -27.73 -4.26 12.37
C ASP A 53 -28.38 -4.24 10.98
N ASP A 54 -27.59 -4.12 9.91
CA ASP A 54 -28.10 -4.16 8.54
C ASP A 54 -28.57 -5.57 8.16
N ALA A 55 -29.74 -5.67 7.50
CA ALA A 55 -30.34 -6.95 7.14
C ALA A 55 -29.43 -7.80 6.24
N GLU A 56 -28.63 -7.15 5.38
CA GLU A 56 -27.73 -7.81 4.43
C GLU A 56 -26.34 -8.10 5.04
N TRP A 57 -26.08 -7.70 6.28
CA TRP A 57 -24.75 -7.84 6.90
C TRP A 57 -24.27 -9.28 6.94
N SER A 58 -25.15 -10.22 7.28
CA SER A 58 -24.80 -11.63 7.34
C SER A 58 -24.38 -12.20 5.98
N MET A 59 -25.04 -11.78 4.90
CA MET A 59 -24.69 -12.16 3.53
C MET A 59 -23.34 -11.57 3.13
N LEU A 60 -23.09 -10.31 3.47
CA LEU A 60 -21.82 -9.64 3.21
C LEU A 60 -20.66 -10.31 3.96
N VAL A 61 -20.84 -10.67 5.23
CA VAL A 61 -19.82 -11.42 6.00
C VAL A 61 -19.54 -12.76 5.33
N ASN A 62 -20.57 -13.49 4.88
CA ASN A 62 -20.37 -14.76 4.17
C ASN A 62 -19.52 -14.57 2.91
N GLU A 63 -19.79 -13.54 2.12
CA GLU A 63 -19.01 -13.22 0.94
C GLU A 63 -17.53 -12.94 1.28
N PHE A 64 -17.27 -12.19 2.35
CA PHE A 64 -15.88 -11.89 2.78
C PHE A 64 -15.15 -13.13 3.32
N VAL A 65 -15.87 -14.05 3.98
CA VAL A 65 -15.33 -15.34 4.43
C VAL A 65 -14.97 -16.22 3.22
N GLU A 66 -15.88 -16.33 2.25
CA GLU A 66 -15.69 -17.14 1.04
C GLU A 66 -14.54 -16.62 0.17
N ASN A 67 -14.41 -15.30 0.06
CA ASN A 67 -13.31 -14.66 -0.66
C ASN A 67 -11.98 -14.63 0.11
N GLY A 68 -11.97 -15.05 1.38
CA GLY A 68 -10.78 -15.06 2.23
C GLY A 68 -10.17 -13.67 2.44
N HIS A 69 -11.02 -12.63 2.55
CA HIS A 69 -10.51 -11.26 2.64
C HIS A 69 -9.78 -11.04 3.97
N PRO A 70 -8.48 -10.67 3.95
CA PRO A 70 -7.62 -10.72 5.14
C PRO A 70 -8.01 -9.72 6.25
N ILE A 71 -8.82 -8.72 5.91
CA ILE A 71 -9.23 -7.67 6.84
C ILE A 71 -10.32 -8.15 7.81
N LEU A 72 -11.11 -9.17 7.43
CA LEU A 72 -12.33 -9.52 8.15
C LEU A 72 -12.08 -9.87 9.63
N PRO A 73 -11.05 -10.66 10.01
CA PRO A 73 -10.75 -10.91 11.43
C PRO A 73 -10.57 -9.64 12.27
N TYR A 74 -9.94 -8.62 11.70
CA TYR A 74 -9.66 -7.35 12.38
C TYR A 74 -10.93 -6.51 12.51
N VAL A 75 -11.80 -6.54 11.50
CA VAL A 75 -13.13 -5.91 11.54
C VAL A 75 -13.98 -6.54 12.64
N ILE A 76 -14.05 -7.87 12.69
CA ILE A 76 -14.84 -8.60 13.70
C ILE A 76 -14.35 -8.28 15.11
N ARG A 77 -13.03 -8.29 15.33
CA ARG A 77 -12.45 -7.90 16.62
C ARG A 77 -12.83 -6.47 17.01
N GLN A 78 -12.73 -5.52 16.08
CA GLN A 78 -13.10 -4.13 16.36
C GLN A 78 -14.59 -3.98 16.70
N LEU A 79 -15.48 -4.68 15.98
CA LEU A 79 -16.91 -4.65 16.27
C LEU A 79 -17.24 -5.23 17.66
N GLN A 80 -16.48 -6.23 18.12
CA GLN A 80 -16.59 -6.75 19.48
C GLN A 80 -16.10 -5.74 20.51
N GLU A 81 -14.96 -5.07 20.26
CA GLU A 81 -14.42 -4.00 21.12
C GLU A 81 -15.39 -2.81 21.23
N ASP A 82 -16.06 -2.48 20.13
CA ASP A 82 -17.08 -1.42 20.06
C ASP A 82 -18.45 -1.84 20.66
N ASN A 83 -18.58 -3.05 21.19
CA ASN A 83 -19.84 -3.65 21.67
C ASN A 83 -20.98 -3.69 20.62
N LYS A 84 -20.63 -3.64 19.33
CA LYS A 84 -21.57 -3.76 18.21
C LYS A 84 -21.83 -5.20 17.80
N LEU A 85 -20.95 -6.12 18.19
CA LEU A 85 -21.07 -7.54 17.89
C LEU A 85 -20.89 -8.35 19.17
N SER A 86 -21.78 -9.33 19.40
CA SER A 86 -21.66 -10.19 20.58
C SER A 86 -20.39 -11.06 20.53
N PRO A 87 -19.78 -11.39 21.68
CA PRO A 87 -18.63 -12.27 21.74
C PRO A 87 -18.87 -13.63 21.05
N ASP A 88 -20.06 -14.21 21.26
CA ASP A 88 -20.43 -15.51 20.70
C ASP A 88 -20.53 -15.47 19.18
N LEU A 89 -21.17 -14.44 18.62
CA LEU A 89 -21.30 -14.29 17.17
C LEU A 89 -19.94 -14.01 16.51
N GLY A 90 -19.12 -13.14 17.10
CA GLY A 90 -17.79 -12.87 16.57
C GLY A 90 -16.87 -14.09 16.63
N LYS A 91 -17.00 -14.94 17.66
CA LYS A 91 -16.29 -16.23 17.73
C LYS A 91 -16.73 -17.18 16.60
N GLN A 92 -18.03 -17.34 16.36
CA GLN A 92 -18.53 -18.18 15.26
C GLN A 92 -18.00 -17.72 13.89
N ILE A 93 -17.96 -16.41 13.65
CA ILE A 93 -17.42 -15.86 12.39
C ILE A 93 -15.92 -16.13 12.29
N THR A 94 -15.16 -15.92 13.37
CA THR A 94 -13.70 -16.17 13.40
C THR A 94 -13.37 -17.64 13.14
N GLU A 95 -14.14 -18.57 13.71
CA GLU A 95 -14.00 -20.01 13.45
C GLU A 95 -14.24 -20.36 11.98
N ARG A 96 -15.22 -19.73 11.34
CA ARG A 96 -15.48 -19.90 9.90
C ARG A 96 -14.34 -19.35 9.05
N ILE A 97 -13.75 -18.22 9.42
CA ILE A 97 -12.57 -17.66 8.74
C ILE A 97 -11.39 -18.63 8.86
N ALA A 98 -11.17 -19.23 10.03
CA ALA A 98 -10.08 -20.20 10.21
C ALA A 98 -10.24 -21.47 9.36
N GLN A 99 -11.46 -21.77 8.92
CA GLN A 99 -11.78 -22.90 8.04
C GLN A 99 -11.78 -22.52 6.55
N SER A 100 -11.69 -21.23 6.21
CA SER A 100 -11.67 -20.78 4.82
C SER A 100 -10.28 -21.00 4.20
N PRO A 101 -10.17 -21.02 2.86
CA PRO A 101 -8.89 -21.22 2.19
C PRO A 101 -7.84 -20.22 2.67
N ALA A 102 -6.69 -20.72 3.12
CA ALA A 102 -5.59 -19.87 3.55
C ALA A 102 -5.11 -19.05 2.35
N VAL A 103 -5.25 -17.73 2.45
CA VAL A 103 -4.81 -16.83 1.38
C VAL A 103 -3.40 -16.34 1.70
N THR A 104 -2.46 -16.57 0.77
CA THR A 104 -1.04 -16.25 0.95
C THR A 104 -0.82 -14.78 1.25
N VAL A 105 0.06 -14.46 2.20
CA VAL A 105 0.49 -13.08 2.44
C VAL A 105 1.55 -12.73 1.41
N ASP A 106 1.13 -12.10 0.31
CA ASP A 106 2.01 -11.62 -0.75
C ASP A 106 2.11 -10.08 -0.73
N ALA A 107 3.17 -9.57 -1.35
CA ALA A 107 3.44 -8.14 -1.37
C ALA A 107 2.35 -7.33 -2.09
N GLN A 108 1.79 -7.87 -3.18
CA GLN A 108 0.72 -7.22 -3.93
C GLN A 108 -0.49 -6.92 -3.04
N ARG A 109 -0.90 -7.88 -2.20
CA ARG A 109 -2.04 -7.69 -1.31
C ARG A 109 -1.79 -6.67 -0.21
N ILE A 110 -0.58 -6.67 0.36
CA ILE A 110 -0.18 -5.66 1.34
C ILE A 110 -0.25 -4.27 0.71
N ILE A 111 0.31 -4.10 -0.50
CA ILE A 111 0.25 -2.85 -1.25
C ILE A 111 -1.20 -2.44 -1.49
N SER A 112 -2.03 -3.30 -2.06
CA SER A 112 -3.43 -2.97 -2.37
C SER A 112 -4.23 -2.56 -1.13
N LEU A 113 -4.09 -3.27 0.00
CA LEU A 113 -4.78 -2.91 1.24
C LEU A 113 -4.30 -1.57 1.79
N MET A 114 -2.99 -1.32 1.75
CA MET A 114 -2.43 -0.03 2.18
C MET A 114 -2.90 1.10 1.27
N GLU A 115 -2.97 0.90 -0.05
CA GLU A 115 -3.47 1.90 -1.00
C GLU A 115 -4.95 2.23 -0.75
N ILE A 116 -5.80 1.22 -0.56
CA ILE A 116 -7.23 1.43 -0.29
C ILE A 116 -7.44 2.18 1.03
N ALA A 117 -6.73 1.77 2.09
CA ALA A 117 -6.80 2.44 3.39
C ALA A 117 -6.28 3.89 3.33
N CYS A 118 -5.18 4.11 2.61
CA CYS A 118 -4.60 5.44 2.39
C CYS A 118 -5.54 6.34 1.59
N TYR A 119 -6.19 5.80 0.55
CA TYR A 119 -7.18 6.54 -0.22
C TYR A 119 -8.35 6.97 0.67
N ALA A 120 -8.88 6.05 1.48
CA ALA A 120 -9.96 6.35 2.43
C ALA A 120 -9.59 7.50 3.39
N ASP A 121 -8.37 7.48 3.93
CA ASP A 121 -7.80 8.48 4.84
C ASP A 121 -7.60 9.86 4.17
N ILE A 122 -7.19 9.90 2.89
CA ILE A 122 -7.04 11.18 2.17
C ILE A 122 -8.40 11.77 1.80
N MET A 123 -9.35 10.91 1.43
CA MET A 123 -10.69 11.33 1.03
C MET A 123 -11.64 11.54 2.21
N CYS A 124 -11.16 11.40 3.45
CA CYS A 124 -11.98 11.49 4.66
C CYS A 124 -13.21 10.57 4.62
N HIS A 125 -13.06 9.38 4.04
CA HIS A 125 -14.15 8.44 3.87
C HIS A 125 -14.66 7.96 5.24
N ARG A 126 -15.97 7.69 5.39
CA ARG A 126 -16.59 7.32 6.68
C ARG A 126 -15.96 6.13 7.42
N ILE A 127 -15.23 5.27 6.71
CA ILE A 127 -14.50 4.12 7.30
C ILE A 127 -12.99 4.32 7.36
N GLU A 128 -12.47 5.52 7.13
CA GLU A 128 -11.02 5.79 7.12
C GLU A 128 -10.32 5.26 8.36
N TYR A 129 -10.88 5.54 9.54
CA TYR A 129 -10.29 5.22 10.83
C TYR A 129 -10.31 3.71 11.08
N PRO A 130 -11.48 3.04 11.06
CA PRO A 130 -11.51 1.60 11.32
C PRO A 130 -10.75 0.80 10.27
N LEU A 131 -10.82 1.19 8.99
CA LEU A 131 -10.05 0.54 7.92
C LEU A 131 -8.54 0.72 8.11
N ARG A 132 -8.07 1.92 8.48
CA ARG A 132 -6.65 2.15 8.77
C ARG A 132 -6.16 1.28 9.92
N VAL A 133 -6.92 1.18 11.01
CA VAL A 133 -6.57 0.33 12.16
C VAL A 133 -6.48 -1.13 11.73
N ALA A 134 -7.52 -1.65 11.09
CA ALA A 134 -7.56 -3.03 10.62
C ALA A 134 -6.40 -3.37 9.66
N THR A 135 -6.10 -2.46 8.73
CA THR A 135 -4.99 -2.65 7.77
C THR A 135 -3.64 -2.64 8.47
N LEU A 136 -3.39 -1.68 9.37
CA LEU A 136 -2.12 -1.62 10.10
C LEU A 136 -1.92 -2.84 11.01
N ASP A 137 -2.98 -3.34 11.64
CA ASP A 137 -2.90 -4.53 12.48
C ASP A 137 -2.67 -5.80 11.65
N TYR A 138 -3.27 -5.90 10.46
CA TYR A 138 -2.97 -6.98 9.52
C TYR A 138 -1.51 -6.96 9.08
N VAL A 139 -0.99 -5.80 8.70
CA VAL A 139 0.41 -5.67 8.25
C VAL A 139 1.37 -6.00 9.40
N LYS A 140 1.13 -5.49 10.61
CA LYS A 140 1.96 -5.78 11.79
C LYS A 140 1.94 -7.27 12.17
N SER A 141 0.79 -7.92 12.09
CA SER A 141 0.67 -9.36 12.40
C SER A 141 1.40 -10.25 11.41
N ASN A 142 1.76 -9.72 10.24
CA ASN A 142 2.48 -10.43 9.19
C ASN A 142 3.85 -9.81 8.88
N ILE A 143 4.40 -9.00 9.80
CA ILE A 143 5.61 -8.20 9.57
C ILE A 143 6.85 -9.05 9.25
N ASP A 144 6.88 -10.30 9.74
CA ASP A 144 7.98 -11.22 9.50
C ASP A 144 7.92 -11.91 8.14
N SER A 145 6.75 -11.88 7.48
CA SER A 145 6.57 -12.49 6.16
C SER A 145 7.38 -11.75 5.10
N GLN A 146 7.98 -12.50 4.17
CA GLN A 146 8.77 -11.91 3.09
C GLN A 146 7.92 -10.97 2.23
N GLY A 147 6.68 -11.36 1.91
CA GLY A 147 5.77 -10.52 1.14
C GLY A 147 5.48 -9.16 1.81
N THR A 148 5.33 -9.12 3.14
CA THR A 148 5.17 -7.85 3.85
C THR A 148 6.44 -7.00 3.78
N LYS A 149 7.62 -7.59 3.98
CA LYS A 149 8.89 -6.86 3.89
C LYS A 149 9.11 -6.27 2.49
N ASP A 150 8.90 -7.09 1.45
CA ASP A 150 9.03 -6.68 0.06
C ASP A 150 8.09 -5.52 -0.27
N ALA A 151 6.82 -5.61 0.14
CA ALA A 151 5.84 -4.53 -0.04
C ALA A 151 6.28 -3.23 0.64
N LEU A 152 6.69 -3.28 1.91
CA LEU A 152 7.08 -2.09 2.66
C LEU A 152 8.33 -1.43 2.08
N HIS A 153 9.33 -2.22 1.67
CA HIS A 153 10.52 -1.72 1.00
C HIS A 153 10.19 -1.10 -0.35
N TRP A 154 9.39 -1.79 -1.18
CA TRP A 154 8.98 -1.24 -2.46
C TRP A 154 8.16 0.04 -2.30
N ILE A 155 7.27 0.11 -1.31
CA ILE A 155 6.51 1.33 -1.02
C ILE A 155 7.47 2.47 -0.72
N ARG A 156 8.38 2.26 0.24
CA ARG A 156 9.37 3.27 0.67
C ARG A 156 10.25 3.76 -0.49
N ASP A 157 10.75 2.84 -1.31
CA ASP A 157 11.83 3.11 -2.26
C ASP A 157 11.33 3.49 -3.66
N SER A 158 10.14 3.02 -4.05
CA SER A 158 9.70 3.04 -5.45
C SER A 158 8.22 3.40 -5.65
N TYR A 159 7.41 3.60 -4.60
CA TYR A 159 5.97 3.83 -4.78
C TYR A 159 5.67 5.05 -5.65
N ARG A 160 4.76 4.84 -6.61
CA ARG A 160 4.09 5.86 -7.39
C ARG A 160 2.63 5.44 -7.53
N SER A 161 1.70 6.26 -7.04
CA SER A 161 0.27 6.00 -7.21
C SER A 161 -0.09 5.91 -8.70
N GLY A 162 -0.93 4.93 -9.04
CA GLY A 162 -1.44 4.73 -10.41
C GLY A 162 -2.70 5.53 -10.72
N LEU A 163 -3.26 6.24 -9.73
CA LEU A 163 -4.47 7.04 -9.89
C LEU A 163 -4.24 8.09 -10.98
N PRO A 164 -5.25 8.38 -11.81
CA PRO A 164 -5.03 9.06 -13.08
C PRO A 164 -4.46 10.47 -12.86
N LEU A 165 -3.29 10.72 -13.43
CA LEU A 165 -2.90 12.04 -13.92
C LEU A 165 -3.75 12.32 -15.15
N ASP A 166 -4.39 13.49 -15.20
CA ASP A 166 -5.31 13.76 -16.30
C ASP A 166 -4.64 13.82 -17.66
N SER A 167 -5.40 13.31 -18.63
CA SER A 167 -5.22 13.60 -20.04
C SER A 167 -5.31 15.13 -20.27
N PRO A 168 -4.67 15.69 -21.31
CA PRO A 168 -4.64 17.13 -21.53
C PRO A 168 -6.05 17.74 -21.64
N GLY A 169 -6.39 18.71 -20.77
CA GLY A 169 -7.62 19.51 -20.85
C GLY A 169 -8.58 19.42 -19.66
N ASP A 170 -8.27 18.66 -18.62
CA ASP A 170 -9.10 18.58 -17.41
C ASP A 170 -8.70 19.68 -16.40
N GLU A 171 -9.65 20.54 -16.02
CA GLU A 171 -9.47 21.60 -15.02
C GLU A 171 -9.25 21.04 -13.60
N THR A 172 -9.42 19.72 -13.40
CA THR A 172 -9.18 19.03 -12.12
C THR A 172 -7.71 18.64 -11.84
N GLY A 173 -6.78 19.00 -12.74
CA GLY A 173 -5.36 18.62 -12.65
C GLY A 173 -4.65 18.95 -11.33
N ASP A 174 -5.04 20.01 -10.62
CA ASP A 174 -4.45 20.36 -9.32
C ASP A 174 -4.92 19.40 -8.22
N PHE A 175 -6.22 19.13 -8.12
CA PHE A 175 -6.76 18.19 -7.13
C PHE A 175 -6.20 16.78 -7.33
N ARG A 176 -6.09 16.31 -8.59
CA ARG A 176 -5.54 14.97 -8.88
C ARG A 176 -4.03 14.89 -8.62
N GLY A 177 -3.29 15.94 -8.96
CA GLY A 177 -1.88 16.06 -8.59
C GLY A 177 -1.66 16.03 -7.08
N LEU A 178 -2.52 16.73 -6.33
CA LEU A 178 -2.52 16.73 -4.87
C LEU A 178 -2.87 15.34 -4.30
N LEU A 179 -3.83 14.62 -4.89
CA LEU A 179 -4.19 13.27 -4.47
C LEU A 179 -3.02 12.29 -4.65
N VAL A 180 -2.38 12.29 -5.83
CA VAL A 180 -1.19 11.45 -6.10
C VAL A 180 -0.07 11.75 -5.11
N LYS A 181 0.23 13.04 -4.87
CA LYS A 181 1.25 13.46 -3.91
C LYS A 181 0.90 13.05 -2.48
N SER A 182 -0.37 13.17 -2.10
CA SER A 182 -0.86 12.79 -0.76
C SER A 182 -0.77 11.28 -0.54
N MET A 183 -1.19 10.48 -1.53
CA MET A 183 -1.06 9.02 -1.53
C MET A 183 0.40 8.61 -1.33
N GLN A 184 1.30 9.17 -2.13
CA GLN A 184 2.73 8.89 -2.03
C GLN A 184 3.30 9.26 -0.66
N GLY A 185 3.00 10.47 -0.16
CA GLY A 185 3.49 10.93 1.14
C GLY A 185 3.01 10.07 2.31
N ARG A 186 1.71 9.73 2.32
CA ARG A 186 1.09 8.98 3.41
C ARG A 186 1.51 7.51 3.43
N LEU A 187 1.59 6.85 2.26
CA LEU A 187 2.09 5.47 2.17
C LEU A 187 3.55 5.35 2.60
N ASN A 188 4.40 6.29 2.17
CA ASN A 188 5.79 6.33 2.61
C ASN A 188 5.92 6.54 4.12
N ALA A 189 5.09 7.40 4.71
CA ALA A 189 5.08 7.61 6.16
C ALA A 189 4.72 6.31 6.90
N TYR A 190 3.68 5.60 6.47
CA TYR A 190 3.30 4.31 7.07
C TYR A 190 4.37 3.24 6.89
N ALA A 191 4.95 3.12 5.70
CA ALA A 191 6.02 2.15 5.45
C ALA A 191 7.25 2.41 6.33
N ASN A 192 7.68 3.67 6.45
CA ASN A 192 8.80 4.05 7.31
C ASN A 192 8.53 3.77 8.80
N GLN A 193 7.30 4.04 9.27
CA GLN A 193 6.93 3.74 10.66
C GLN A 193 6.99 2.23 10.94
N LEU A 194 6.47 1.42 10.02
CA LEU A 194 6.44 -0.04 10.18
C LEU A 194 7.85 -0.63 10.10
N LEU A 195 8.68 -0.20 9.13
CA LEU A 195 10.07 -0.65 9.00
C LEU A 195 10.94 -0.21 10.19
N GLY A 196 10.81 1.03 10.66
CA GLY A 196 11.56 1.50 11.83
C GLY A 196 11.22 0.72 13.11
N SER A 197 10.00 0.18 13.21
CA SER A 197 9.60 -0.71 14.31
C SER A 197 10.32 -2.07 14.25
N ILE A 198 10.60 -2.59 13.05
CA ILE A 198 11.36 -3.83 12.83
C ILE A 198 12.83 -3.63 13.22
N ASP A 199 13.44 -2.54 12.74
CA ASP A 199 14.85 -2.25 12.97
C ASP A 199 15.15 -2.05 14.47
N SER A 200 14.22 -1.42 15.19
CA SER A 200 14.31 -1.22 16.63
C SER A 200 14.19 -2.53 17.43
N GLN A 201 13.40 -3.49 16.94
CA GLN A 201 13.28 -4.82 17.56
C GLN A 201 14.50 -5.70 17.29
N SER A 202 15.15 -5.58 16.12
CA SER A 202 16.39 -6.31 15.82
C SER A 202 17.63 -5.80 16.57
N GLY A 203 17.64 -4.53 16.99
CA GLY A 203 18.75 -3.92 17.73
C GLY A 203 18.74 -4.12 19.25
N SER A 204 17.77 -4.88 19.79
CA SER A 204 17.57 -5.08 21.24
C SER A 204 17.94 -6.48 21.75
N ASN A 205 18.67 -7.28 20.95
CA ASN A 205 19.19 -8.61 21.34
C ASN A 205 20.70 -8.57 21.60
#